data_AF-A0A945RBZ5-F1
#
_entry.id   AF-A0A945RBZ5-F1
#
_cell.length_a   1.000
_cell.length_b   1.000
_cell.length_c   1.000
_cell.angle_alpha   90.00
_cell.angle_beta   90.00
_cell.angle_gamma   90.00
#
_symmetry.space_group_name_H-M   'P 1'
#
loop_
_entity.id
_entity.type
_entity.pdbx_description
1 polymer ?
#
loop_
_entity_poly.entity_id
_entity_poly.type
_entity_poly.pdbx_seq_one_letter_code
_entity_poly.pdbx_strand_id
1 'polypeptide(L)'
;MSEPQRLADAAKSEWELSFETVGDPHQEIAEQCKERGWLELFVNKDASFITNTDDRLSHPKGYFQPGVLGIDSNKRILYRWRSIPTRANIGGAVERPTASYVYQKVAESLEQADNIEDAQLDGKPELDSKGRPFPIFVTLLLANGWFIRPVPFLLTNSKLSPLQRIKRAARRIPIFLAVWIAAFLILPTNWVTNAAIAYGVWVSVIVVTVFRGLQHTSEPENTERKGSE
;
A
#
# COMPACT_ATOMS: atom_id res chain seq x y z
N MET A 1 -2.95 -10.58 -3.35
CA MET A 1 -2.18 -9.93 -4.43
C MET A 1 -2.17 -10.88 -5.63
N SER A 2 -1.79 -10.41 -6.83
CA SER A 2 -1.55 -11.26 -8.01
C SER A 2 -0.27 -12.07 -7.79
N GLU A 3 -0.31 -12.94 -6.79
CA GLU A 3 0.83 -13.69 -6.29
C GLU A 3 0.66 -15.18 -6.58
N PRO A 4 1.74 -15.88 -6.96
CA PRO A 4 1.70 -17.32 -7.18
C PRO A 4 1.39 -18.06 -5.86
N GLN A 5 0.81 -19.25 -5.98
CA GLN A 5 0.45 -20.12 -4.85
C GLN A 5 1.59 -20.29 -3.84
N ARG A 6 2.84 -20.40 -4.31
CA ARG A 6 4.04 -20.50 -3.46
C ARG A 6 4.16 -19.37 -2.41
N LEU A 7 3.75 -18.15 -2.73
CA LEU A 7 3.78 -17.03 -1.78
C LEU A 7 2.62 -17.10 -0.78
N ALA A 8 1.44 -17.55 -1.23
CA ALA A 8 0.31 -17.83 -0.34
C ALA A 8 0.66 -18.93 0.67
N ASP A 9 1.30 -20.02 0.23
CA ASP A 9 1.76 -21.11 1.10
C ASP A 9 2.84 -20.65 2.09
N ALA A 10 3.76 -19.80 1.65
CA ALA A 10 4.77 -19.21 2.52
C ALA A 10 4.11 -18.33 3.61
N ALA A 11 3.15 -17.49 3.25
CA ALA A 11 2.39 -16.68 4.21
C ALA A 11 1.59 -17.56 5.18
N LYS A 12 0.96 -18.64 4.70
CA LYS A 12 0.27 -19.61 5.54
C LYS A 12 1.20 -20.21 6.60
N SER A 13 2.39 -20.62 6.19
CA SER A 13 3.39 -21.19 7.10
C SER A 13 3.97 -20.16 8.05
N GLU A 14 4.31 -18.96 7.58
CA GLU A 14 4.96 -17.92 8.38
C GLU A 14 4.01 -17.29 9.40
N TRP A 15 2.73 -17.16 9.04
CA TRP A 15 1.71 -16.57 9.91
C TRP A 15 0.86 -17.62 10.64
N GLU A 16 1.23 -18.90 10.54
CA GLU A 16 0.57 -20.02 11.19
C GLU A 16 -0.96 -20.04 10.95
N LEU A 17 -1.37 -19.76 9.71
CA LEU A 17 -2.79 -19.65 9.36
C LEU A 17 -3.45 -21.03 9.36
N SER A 18 -4.55 -21.15 10.09
CA SER A 18 -5.33 -22.39 10.21
C SER A 18 -6.33 -22.62 9.07
N PHE A 19 -6.30 -21.78 8.03
CA PHE A 19 -7.23 -21.82 6.91
C PHE A 19 -6.51 -21.99 5.57
N GLU A 20 -7.26 -22.24 4.51
CA GLU A 20 -6.73 -22.37 3.15
C GLU A 20 -6.31 -21.00 2.61
N THR A 21 -5.14 -20.96 1.97
CA THR A 21 -4.62 -19.76 1.31
C THR A 21 -4.50 -20.04 -0.17
N VAL A 22 -5.09 -19.18 -1.00
CA VAL A 22 -5.07 -19.32 -2.46
C VAL A 22 -4.30 -18.15 -3.06
N GLY A 23 -3.29 -18.46 -3.88
CA GLY A 23 -2.63 -17.48 -4.73
C GLY A 23 -3.45 -17.25 -5.99
N ASP A 24 -3.70 -15.99 -6.36
CA ASP A 24 -4.46 -15.62 -7.55
C ASP A 24 -3.60 -14.82 -8.54
N PRO A 25 -2.58 -15.45 -9.17
CA PRO A 25 -1.66 -14.74 -10.06
C PRO A 25 -2.37 -14.19 -11.30
N HIS A 26 -3.47 -14.80 -11.73
CA HIS A 26 -4.21 -14.38 -12.91
C HIS A 26 -5.34 -13.39 -12.63
N GLN A 27 -5.58 -13.02 -11.36
CA GLN A 27 -6.59 -12.05 -10.94
C GLN A 27 -8.05 -12.51 -11.10
N GLU A 28 -8.27 -13.82 -11.19
CA GLU A 28 -9.58 -14.42 -11.50
C GLU A 28 -10.59 -14.26 -10.36
N ILE A 29 -10.14 -14.32 -9.10
CA ILE A 29 -11.02 -14.19 -7.93
C ILE A 29 -11.54 -12.75 -7.87
N ALA A 30 -10.65 -11.77 -8.07
CA ALA A 30 -11.02 -10.36 -8.07
C ALA A 30 -11.94 -10.01 -9.24
N GLU A 31 -11.68 -10.57 -10.43
CA GLU A 31 -12.53 -10.39 -11.61
C GLU A 31 -13.93 -10.94 -11.39
N GLN A 32 -14.06 -12.17 -10.87
CA GLN A 32 -15.37 -12.75 -10.54
C GLN A 32 -16.10 -11.97 -9.45
N CYS A 33 -15.40 -11.47 -8.43
CA CYS A 33 -16.01 -10.63 -7.40
C CYS A 33 -16.54 -9.31 -7.98
N LYS A 34 -15.82 -8.72 -8.94
CA LYS A 34 -16.26 -7.53 -9.65
C LYS A 34 -17.47 -7.82 -10.54
N GLU A 35 -17.42 -8.87 -11.36
CA GLU A 35 -18.52 -9.26 -12.27
C GLU A 35 -19.83 -9.53 -11.53
N ARG A 36 -19.74 -10.09 -10.33
CA ARG A 36 -20.90 -10.36 -9.46
C ARG A 36 -21.37 -9.14 -8.66
N GLY A 37 -20.69 -8.00 -8.77
CA GLY A 37 -20.99 -6.81 -7.98
C GLY A 37 -20.67 -6.93 -6.49
N TRP A 38 -19.89 -7.94 -6.10
CA TRP A 38 -19.56 -8.22 -4.70
C TRP A 38 -18.55 -7.22 -4.14
N LEU A 39 -17.39 -7.12 -4.80
CA LEU A 39 -16.34 -6.20 -4.42
C LEU A 39 -15.42 -5.93 -5.62
N GLU A 40 -15.22 -4.66 -5.94
CA GLU A 40 -14.23 -4.23 -6.92
C GLU A 40 -13.00 -3.64 -6.21
N LEU A 41 -11.84 -4.26 -6.42
CA LEU A 41 -10.55 -3.77 -5.94
C LEU A 41 -9.88 -2.89 -6.99
N PHE A 42 -9.16 -1.87 -6.53
CA PHE A 42 -8.31 -1.05 -7.39
C PHE A 42 -7.05 -1.82 -7.78
N VAL A 43 -6.64 -1.72 -9.06
CA VAL A 43 -5.48 -2.41 -9.61
C VAL A 43 -4.46 -1.37 -10.07
N ASN A 44 -3.33 -1.32 -9.38
CA ASN A 44 -2.24 -0.48 -9.82
C ASN A 44 -1.31 -1.23 -10.78
N LYS A 45 -1.24 -0.74 -12.02
CA LYS A 45 -0.41 -1.30 -13.10
C LYS A 45 0.99 -0.68 -13.15
N ASP A 46 1.18 0.53 -12.60
CA ASP A 46 2.49 1.18 -12.54
C ASP A 46 3.22 0.80 -11.26
N ALA A 47 3.80 -0.41 -11.27
CA ALA A 47 4.58 -0.94 -10.16
C ALA A 47 6.10 -0.74 -10.35
N SER A 48 6.52 0.11 -11.29
CA SER A 48 7.91 0.21 -11.75
C SER A 48 8.92 0.48 -10.62
N PHE A 49 8.55 1.24 -9.59
CA PHE A 49 9.42 1.50 -8.44
C PHE A 49 9.58 0.31 -7.48
N ILE A 50 8.65 -0.65 -7.50
CA ILE A 50 8.69 -1.89 -6.70
C ILE A 50 9.42 -2.98 -7.48
N THR A 51 9.05 -3.18 -8.75
CA THR A 51 9.56 -4.27 -9.60
C THR A 51 11.05 -4.14 -9.92
N ASN A 52 11.58 -2.92 -10.01
CA ASN A 52 13.02 -2.68 -10.19
C ASN A 52 13.91 -3.14 -9.02
N THR A 53 13.32 -3.63 -7.92
CA THR A 53 14.05 -4.09 -6.73
C THR A 53 14.12 -5.62 -6.61
N ASP A 54 13.11 -6.34 -7.07
CA ASP A 54 13.03 -7.81 -7.03
C ASP A 54 12.09 -8.31 -8.12
N ASP A 55 12.62 -9.02 -9.13
CA ASP A 55 11.83 -9.57 -10.24
C ASP A 55 10.76 -10.57 -9.77
N ARG A 56 10.93 -11.14 -8.55
CA ARG A 56 9.93 -12.04 -7.93
C ARG A 56 8.67 -11.31 -7.49
N LEU A 57 8.70 -9.98 -7.47
CA LEU A 57 7.56 -9.08 -7.21
C LEU A 57 6.95 -8.52 -8.51
N SER A 58 7.35 -9.07 -9.67
CA SER A 58 6.69 -8.74 -10.92
C SER A 58 5.24 -9.19 -10.86
N HIS A 59 4.32 -8.22 -10.99
CA HIS A 59 2.89 -8.47 -11.16
C HIS A 59 2.50 -8.05 -12.58
N PRO A 60 2.47 -8.99 -13.56
CA PRO A 60 2.25 -8.65 -14.97
C PRO A 60 0.92 -7.94 -15.23
N LYS A 61 -0.08 -8.20 -14.38
CA LYS A 61 -1.40 -7.57 -14.42
C LYS A 61 -1.57 -6.44 -13.39
N GLY A 62 -0.50 -6.03 -12.70
CA GLY A 62 -0.53 -5.08 -11.60
C GLY A 62 -0.85 -5.71 -10.24
N TYR A 63 -0.80 -4.90 -9.18
CA TYR A 63 -1.11 -5.33 -7.82
C TYR A 63 -2.41 -4.70 -7.31
N PHE A 64 -3.18 -5.48 -6.55
CA PHE A 64 -4.42 -5.01 -5.94
C PHE A 64 -4.16 -4.16 -4.72
N GLN A 65 -4.99 -3.13 -4.54
CA GLN A 65 -5.21 -2.56 -3.22
C GLN A 65 -5.92 -3.60 -2.33
N PRO A 66 -5.64 -3.64 -1.02
CA PRO A 66 -6.29 -4.57 -0.10
C PRO A 66 -7.81 -4.42 -0.09
N GLY A 67 -8.52 -5.50 0.22
CA GLY A 67 -9.95 -5.51 0.48
C GLY A 67 -10.34 -6.68 1.37
N VAL A 68 -11.55 -6.60 1.92
CA VAL A 68 -12.16 -7.63 2.77
C VAL A 68 -13.55 -7.89 2.24
N LEU A 69 -13.90 -9.17 2.09
CA LEU A 69 -15.21 -9.62 1.63
C LEU A 69 -15.65 -10.81 2.50
N GLY A 70 -16.74 -10.64 3.22
CA GLY A 70 -17.42 -11.69 3.97
C GLY A 70 -18.70 -12.09 3.26
N ILE A 71 -18.89 -13.38 3.00
CA ILE A 71 -20.03 -13.93 2.28
C ILE A 71 -20.53 -15.17 3.02
N ASP A 72 -21.84 -15.36 3.11
CA ASP A 72 -22.42 -16.59 3.65
C ASP A 72 -22.54 -17.72 2.60
N SER A 73 -23.05 -18.88 3.02
CA SER A 73 -23.28 -20.02 2.12
C SER A 73 -24.35 -19.76 1.05
N ASN A 74 -25.23 -18.78 1.26
CA ASN A 74 -26.27 -18.36 0.32
C ASN A 74 -25.78 -17.29 -0.67
N LYS A 75 -24.50 -16.93 -0.61
CA LYS A 75 -23.87 -15.86 -1.40
C LYS A 75 -24.33 -14.44 -1.01
N ARG A 76 -24.94 -14.26 0.16
CA ARG A 76 -25.24 -12.95 0.72
C ARG A 76 -23.94 -12.31 1.22
N ILE A 77 -23.75 -11.03 0.91
CA ILE A 77 -22.60 -10.25 1.37
C ILE A 77 -22.86 -9.83 2.82
N LEU A 78 -22.04 -10.35 3.73
CA LEU A 78 -22.09 -10.03 5.17
C LEU A 78 -21.24 -8.82 5.53
N TYR A 79 -20.14 -8.61 4.80
CA TYR A 79 -19.28 -7.45 5.00
C TYR A 79 -18.47 -7.20 3.74
N ARG A 80 -18.23 -5.94 3.38
CA ARG A 80 -17.28 -5.61 2.32
C ARG A 80 -16.60 -4.28 2.54
N TRP A 81 -15.30 -4.26 2.30
CA TRP A 81 -14.43 -3.09 2.38
C TRP A 81 -13.35 -3.16 1.30
N ARG A 82 -12.92 -2.00 0.82
CA ARG A 82 -11.74 -1.87 -0.05
C ARG A 82 -10.90 -0.68 0.38
N SER A 83 -9.59 -0.81 0.26
CA SER A 83 -8.68 0.32 0.39
C SER A 83 -8.88 1.27 -0.80
N ILE A 84 -9.12 2.55 -0.49
CA ILE A 84 -9.18 3.62 -1.49
C ILE A 84 -7.80 4.30 -1.51
N PRO A 85 -7.10 4.32 -2.65
CA PRO A 85 -5.78 4.92 -2.78
C PRO A 85 -5.88 6.45 -2.80
N THR A 86 -6.14 7.05 -1.64
CA THR A 86 -6.19 8.51 -1.46
C THR A 86 -4.82 9.07 -1.09
N ARG A 87 -4.68 10.41 -1.14
CA ARG A 87 -3.48 11.13 -0.65
C ARG A 87 -3.16 10.85 0.82
N ALA A 88 -4.17 10.52 1.62
CA ALA A 88 -4.02 10.19 3.04
C ALA A 88 -3.53 8.76 3.27
N ASN A 89 -3.75 7.85 2.31
CA ASN A 89 -3.31 6.46 2.36
C ASN A 89 -2.21 6.15 1.30
N ILE A 90 -1.35 7.13 1.00
CA ILE A 90 -0.17 6.93 0.13
C ILE A 90 0.87 6.11 0.89
N GLY A 91 0.63 4.81 0.91
CA GLY A 91 1.45 3.77 1.50
C GLY A 91 1.02 2.38 1.03
N GLY A 92 -0.13 2.26 0.35
CA GLY A 92 -0.54 1.13 -0.49
C GLY A 92 -0.74 -0.21 0.21
N ALA A 93 -0.44 -0.31 1.50
CA ALA A 93 -0.50 -1.54 2.29
C ALA A 93 -0.67 -1.30 3.79
N VAL A 94 -0.81 -0.05 4.22
CA VAL A 94 -1.07 0.35 5.60
C VAL A 94 -2.52 0.79 5.71
N GLU A 95 -3.07 0.71 6.92
CA GLU A 95 -4.48 0.92 7.23
C GLU A 95 -5.41 -0.20 6.70
N ARG A 96 -5.60 -1.23 7.51
CA ARG A 96 -6.59 -2.29 7.26
C ARG A 96 -7.66 -2.25 8.34
N PRO A 97 -8.92 -2.65 8.05
CA PRO A 97 -9.90 -2.89 9.08
C PRO A 97 -9.34 -3.83 10.16
N THR A 98 -9.56 -3.52 11.44
CA THR A 98 -9.15 -4.42 12.53
C THR A 98 -9.92 -5.73 12.43
N ALA A 99 -9.28 -6.84 12.79
CA ALA A 99 -9.91 -8.16 12.75
C ALA A 99 -11.16 -8.23 13.65
N SER A 100 -11.11 -7.58 14.82
CA SER A 100 -12.24 -7.47 15.74
C SER A 100 -13.42 -6.71 15.12
N TYR A 101 -13.15 -5.59 14.44
CA TYR A 101 -14.18 -4.80 13.77
C TYR A 101 -14.84 -5.59 12.63
N VAL A 102 -14.05 -6.25 11.79
CA VAL A 102 -14.57 -7.09 10.69
C VAL A 102 -15.44 -8.23 11.26
N TYR A 103 -14.94 -8.93 12.27
CA TYR A 103 -15.69 -10.03 12.89
C TYR A 103 -17.01 -9.54 13.49
N GLN A 104 -16.99 -8.42 14.21
CA GLN A 104 -18.20 -7.81 14.76
C GLN A 104 -19.22 -7.51 13.65
N LYS A 105 -18.79 -6.91 12.52
CA LYS A 105 -19.70 -6.60 11.41
C LYS A 105 -20.28 -7.84 10.76
N VAL A 106 -19.48 -8.87 10.57
CA VAL A 106 -19.98 -10.16 10.05
C VAL A 106 -20.99 -10.78 11.02
N ALA A 107 -20.73 -10.78 12.33
CA ALA A 107 -21.64 -11.31 13.33
C ALA A 107 -22.97 -10.52 13.37
N GLU A 108 -22.91 -9.19 13.38
CA GLU A 108 -24.10 -8.32 13.30
C GLU A 108 -24.95 -8.62 12.06
N SER A 109 -24.33 -8.84 10.89
CA SER A 109 -25.06 -9.18 9.66
C SER A 109 -25.67 -10.59 9.70
N LEU A 110 -25.02 -11.55 10.36
CA LEU A 110 -25.56 -12.90 10.55
C LEU A 110 -26.75 -12.94 11.52
N GLU A 111 -26.73 -12.13 12.57
CA GLU A 111 -27.85 -11.99 13.51
C GLU A 111 -29.10 -11.39 12.85
N GLN A 112 -28.91 -10.59 11.80
CA GLN A 112 -29.98 -10.10 10.93
C GLN A 112 -30.36 -11.16 9.88
N ALA A 113 -30.70 -12.37 10.34
CA ALA A 113 -31.01 -13.52 9.48
C ALA A 113 -32.23 -13.27 8.56
N ASP A 114 -33.18 -12.44 9.01
CA ASP A 114 -34.37 -12.06 8.23
C ASP A 114 -34.09 -10.96 7.20
N ASN A 115 -32.94 -10.29 7.29
CA ASN A 115 -32.50 -9.31 6.31
C ASN A 115 -31.81 -10.05 5.16
N ILE A 116 -32.35 -9.98 3.94
CA ILE A 116 -31.76 -10.64 2.76
C ILE A 116 -30.80 -9.68 2.04
N GLU A 117 -30.73 -8.41 2.45
CA GLU A 117 -29.91 -7.41 1.78
C GLU A 117 -28.42 -7.63 2.03
N ASP A 118 -27.66 -7.37 0.97
CA ASP A 118 -26.20 -7.35 0.98
C ASP A 118 -25.66 -6.15 1.77
N ALA A 119 -24.59 -6.38 2.54
CA ALA A 119 -23.90 -5.32 3.24
C ALA A 119 -23.37 -4.26 2.26
N GLN A 120 -23.57 -2.99 2.62
CA GLN A 120 -23.05 -1.85 1.86
C GLN A 120 -21.51 -1.78 1.98
N LEU A 121 -20.88 -1.09 1.01
CA LEU A 121 -19.44 -0.87 1.06
C LEU A 121 -19.07 0.00 2.26
N ASP A 122 -18.25 -0.53 3.16
CA ASP A 122 -17.79 0.20 4.34
C ASP A 122 -16.79 1.30 3.93
N GLY A 123 -17.19 2.56 4.10
CA GLY A 123 -16.34 3.72 3.84
C GLY A 123 -15.57 4.23 5.06
N LYS A 124 -15.84 3.70 6.27
CA LYS A 124 -15.28 4.21 7.54
C LYS A 124 -15.01 3.06 8.54
N PRO A 125 -14.20 2.07 8.20
CA PRO A 125 -13.85 1.00 9.14
C PRO A 125 -12.98 1.53 10.28
N GLU A 126 -12.93 0.77 11.37
CA GLU A 126 -11.87 0.94 12.37
C GLU A 126 -10.56 0.36 11.82
N LEU A 127 -9.53 1.19 11.69
CA LEU A 127 -8.25 0.83 11.05
C LEU A 127 -7.18 0.44 12.07
N ASP A 128 -6.38 -0.57 11.75
CA ASP A 128 -5.28 -1.12 12.56
C ASP A 128 -4.08 -0.17 12.72
N SER A 129 -4.01 0.84 11.88
CA SER A 129 -2.89 1.76 11.77
C SER A 129 -3.32 3.05 11.11
N LYS A 130 -2.50 4.08 11.28
CA LYS A 130 -2.58 5.32 10.51
C LYS A 130 -1.44 5.36 9.51
N GLY A 131 -1.76 5.75 8.29
CA GLY A 131 -0.83 6.01 7.21
C GLY A 131 0.17 7.08 7.63
N ARG A 132 1.36 7.02 7.04
CA ARG A 132 2.37 8.06 7.25
C ARG A 132 2.14 9.19 6.26
N PRO A 133 2.35 10.46 6.65
CA PRO A 133 2.37 11.56 5.71
C PRO A 133 3.31 11.27 4.55
N PHE A 134 2.86 11.54 3.32
CA PHE A 134 3.58 11.20 2.09
C PHE A 134 5.07 11.65 2.07
N PRO A 135 5.43 12.88 2.48
CA PRO A 135 6.83 13.30 2.51
C PRO A 135 7.70 12.45 3.43
N ILE A 136 7.15 12.03 4.58
CA ILE A 136 7.84 11.15 5.53
C ILE A 136 8.03 9.77 4.89
N PHE A 137 7.01 9.25 4.21
CA PHE A 137 7.08 7.99 3.51
C PHE A 137 8.18 7.98 2.43
N VAL A 138 8.22 8.96 1.53
CA VAL A 138 9.26 9.05 0.49
C VAL A 138 10.66 9.20 1.10
N THR A 139 10.81 10.00 2.15
CA THR A 139 12.09 10.17 2.86
C THR A 139 12.59 8.83 3.41
N LEU A 140 11.71 8.00 3.96
CA LEU A 140 12.07 6.68 4.47
C LEU A 140 12.47 5.71 3.35
N LEU A 141 11.82 5.76 2.19
CA LEU A 141 12.23 4.98 1.01
C LEU A 141 13.64 5.36 0.54
N LEU A 142 13.92 6.66 0.42
CA LEU A 142 15.24 7.18 0.07
C LEU A 142 16.28 6.77 1.11
N ALA A 143 15.99 6.94 2.40
CA ALA A 143 16.89 6.55 3.47
C ALA A 143 17.19 5.04 3.45
N ASN A 144 16.21 4.21 3.07
CA ASN A 144 16.41 2.76 2.92
C ASN A 144 17.40 2.42 1.79
N GLY A 145 17.40 3.21 0.70
CA GLY A 145 18.39 3.13 -0.38
C GLY A 145 19.56 4.11 -0.28
N TRP A 146 19.92 4.54 0.94
CA TRP A 146 21.07 5.43 1.19
C TRP A 146 21.01 6.78 0.47
N PHE A 147 19.81 7.29 0.19
CA PHE A 147 19.56 8.53 -0.54
C PHE A 147 20.02 8.50 -2.01
N ILE A 148 20.39 7.32 -2.53
CA ILE A 148 20.76 7.14 -3.94
C ILE A 148 19.53 6.79 -4.78
N ARG A 149 18.70 5.88 -4.27
CA ARG A 149 17.45 5.43 -4.91
C ARG A 149 16.38 5.10 -3.87
N PRO A 150 15.09 5.19 -4.18
CA PRO A 150 14.04 4.70 -3.29
C PRO A 150 14.10 3.18 -3.21
N VAL A 151 14.02 2.61 -2.00
CA VAL A 151 13.94 1.15 -1.81
C VAL A 151 12.75 0.80 -0.91
N PRO A 152 11.78 -0.01 -1.37
CA PRO A 152 10.61 -0.39 -0.59
C PRO A 152 10.96 -1.27 0.62
N PHE A 153 10.10 -1.23 1.65
CA PHE A 153 10.20 -2.09 2.84
C PHE A 153 9.45 -3.40 2.62
N LEU A 154 9.94 -4.20 1.68
CA LEU A 154 9.31 -5.45 1.30
C LEU A 154 9.37 -6.49 2.43
N LEU A 155 8.32 -7.30 2.55
CA LEU A 155 8.33 -8.56 3.30
C LEU A 155 9.10 -9.63 2.50
N THR A 156 10.36 -9.36 2.20
CA THR A 156 11.28 -10.36 1.64
C THR A 156 11.97 -11.13 2.75
N ASN A 157 12.43 -12.36 2.45
CA ASN A 157 13.22 -13.28 3.28
C ASN A 157 14.44 -12.63 3.96
N SER A 158 14.21 -11.72 4.90
CA SER A 158 15.23 -11.12 5.71
C SER A 158 14.83 -11.30 7.15
N LYS A 159 15.83 -11.64 7.96
CA LYS A 159 15.71 -11.91 9.40
C LYS A 159 15.18 -10.71 10.20
N LEU A 160 15.00 -9.55 9.56
CA LEU A 160 14.52 -8.32 10.19
C LEU A 160 13.07 -8.05 9.84
N SER A 161 12.27 -7.76 10.87
CA SER A 161 10.89 -7.32 10.71
C SER A 161 10.80 -5.97 9.98
N PRO A 162 9.67 -5.65 9.32
CA PRO A 162 9.49 -4.37 8.63
C PRO A 162 9.78 -3.16 9.53
N LEU A 163 9.35 -3.20 10.78
CA LEU A 163 9.60 -2.14 11.76
C LEU A 163 11.09 -1.94 12.05
N GLN A 164 11.85 -3.03 12.17
CA GLN A 164 13.31 -2.96 12.37
C GLN A 164 14.01 -2.34 11.15
N ARG A 165 13.56 -2.68 9.94
CA ARG A 165 14.10 -2.08 8.70
C ARG A 165 13.82 -0.58 8.62
N ILE A 166 12.60 -0.18 8.96
CA ILE A 166 12.22 1.24 9.03
C ILE A 166 13.09 1.98 10.05
N LYS A 167 13.27 1.43 11.27
CA LYS A 167 14.14 2.02 12.29
C LYS A 167 15.58 2.16 11.80
N ARG A 168 16.10 1.15 11.10
CA ARG A 168 17.46 1.19 10.52
C ARG A 168 17.60 2.25 9.43
N ALA A 169 16.63 2.36 8.53
CA ALA A 169 16.61 3.38 7.49
C ALA A 169 16.56 4.79 8.10
N ALA A 170 15.69 5.01 9.08
CA ALA A 170 15.53 6.31 9.74
C ALA A 170 16.84 6.83 10.38
N ARG A 171 17.69 5.94 10.92
CA ARG A 171 19.01 6.33 11.47
C ARG A 171 19.95 6.97 10.46
N ARG A 172 19.75 6.75 9.16
CA ARG A 172 20.58 7.34 8.10
C ARG A 172 20.22 8.79 7.81
N ILE A 173 19.02 9.24 8.17
CA ILE A 173 18.56 10.61 7.94
C ILE A 173 19.48 11.65 8.63
N PRO A 174 19.75 11.57 9.96
CA PRO A 174 20.64 12.54 10.59
C PRO A 174 22.07 12.46 10.04
N ILE A 175 22.54 11.27 9.68
CA ILE A 175 23.87 11.08 9.09
C ILE A 175 23.96 11.80 7.74
N PHE A 176 22.95 11.65 6.88
CA PHE A 176 22.89 12.32 5.58
C PHE A 176 22.88 13.84 5.72
N LEU A 177 22.09 14.37 6.65
CA LEU A 177 22.07 15.81 6.93
C LEU A 177 23.42 16.31 7.46
N ALA A 178 24.06 15.56 8.37
CA ALA A 178 25.38 15.91 8.89
C ALA A 178 26.46 15.95 7.79
N VAL A 179 26.40 15.03 6.82
CA VAL A 179 27.31 15.03 5.66
C VAL A 179 27.13 16.28 4.80
N TRP A 180 25.90 16.70 4.53
CA TRP A 180 25.65 17.96 3.80
C TRP A 180 26.14 19.18 4.57
N ILE A 181 25.88 19.24 5.87
CA ILE A 181 26.37 20.34 6.73
C ILE A 181 27.91 20.38 6.70
N ALA A 182 28.57 19.24 6.89
CA ALA A 182 30.03 19.15 6.82
C ALA A 182 30.56 19.57 5.44
N ALA A 183 29.88 19.19 4.35
CA ALA A 183 30.26 19.62 3.01
C ALA A 183 30.21 21.14 2.86
N PHE A 184 29.16 21.81 3.35
CA PHE A 184 29.06 23.27 3.34
C PHE A 184 30.13 23.97 4.19
N LEU A 185 30.64 23.31 5.23
CA LEU A 185 31.70 23.86 6.08
C LEU A 185 33.12 23.69 5.50
N ILE A 186 33.34 22.63 4.72
CA ILE A 186 34.69 22.20 4.28
C ILE A 186 34.95 22.54 2.81
N LEU A 187 33.91 22.52 1.96
CA LEU A 187 34.03 22.67 0.51
C LEU A 187 33.56 24.05 0.03
N PRO A 188 33.96 24.49 -1.17
CA PRO A 188 33.48 25.75 -1.75
C PRO A 188 31.95 25.77 -1.84
N THR A 189 31.32 26.80 -1.26
CA THR A 189 29.86 26.93 -1.18
C THR A 189 29.18 26.77 -2.54
N ASN A 190 29.76 27.34 -3.60
CA ASN A 190 29.21 27.27 -4.95
C ASN A 190 29.09 25.82 -5.47
N TRP A 191 30.06 24.96 -5.15
CA TRP A 191 30.04 23.56 -5.56
C TRP A 191 28.96 22.79 -4.81
N VAL A 192 28.88 23.00 -3.49
CA VAL A 192 27.90 22.30 -2.64
C VAL A 192 26.48 22.75 -2.98
N THR A 193 26.25 24.05 -3.23
CA THR A 193 24.95 24.57 -3.68
C THR A 193 24.53 23.98 -5.03
N ASN A 194 25.42 23.91 -6.02
CA ASN A 194 25.11 23.29 -7.31
C ASN A 194 24.77 21.81 -7.16
N ALA A 195 25.52 21.07 -6.32
CA ALA A 195 25.23 19.68 -6.03
C ALA A 195 23.87 19.51 -5.32
N ALA A 196 23.53 20.39 -4.37
CA ALA A 196 22.26 20.38 -3.67
C ALA A 196 21.07 20.64 -4.62
N ILE A 197 21.22 21.57 -5.57
CA ILE A 197 20.20 21.84 -6.60
C ILE A 197 20.02 20.61 -7.50
N ALA A 198 21.11 20.04 -8.01
CA ALA A 198 21.05 18.84 -8.85
C ALA A 198 20.40 17.66 -8.11
N TYR A 199 20.74 17.46 -6.83
CA TYR A 199 20.13 16.46 -5.99
C TYR A 199 18.64 16.74 -5.75
N GLY A 200 18.24 18.00 -5.54
CA GLY A 200 16.83 18.40 -5.42
C GLY A 200 16.00 18.11 -6.66
N VAL A 201 16.54 18.35 -7.86
CA VAL A 201 15.90 17.98 -9.13
C VAL A 201 15.74 16.47 -9.22
N TRP A 202 16.79 15.69 -8.90
CA TRP A 202 16.74 14.23 -8.87
C TRP A 202 15.68 13.68 -7.90
N VAL A 203 15.63 14.20 -6.68
CA VAL A 203 14.62 13.82 -5.68
C VAL A 203 13.21 14.17 -6.16
N SER A 204 13.03 15.30 -6.85
CA SER A 204 11.73 15.70 -7.39
C SER A 204 11.20 14.69 -8.42
N VAL A 205 12.07 14.17 -9.29
CA VAL A 205 11.72 13.09 -10.23
C VAL A 205 11.28 11.84 -9.45
N ILE A 206 12.04 11.44 -8.42
CA ILE A 206 11.70 10.28 -7.58
C ILE A 206 10.34 10.47 -6.90
N VAL A 207 10.07 11.64 -6.34
CA VAL A 207 8.78 11.97 -5.69
C VAL A 207 7.64 11.79 -6.68
N VAL A 208 7.78 12.29 -7.90
CA VAL A 208 6.76 12.15 -8.96
C VAL A 208 6.57 10.68 -9.36
N THR A 209 7.66 9.92 -9.53
CA THR A 209 7.58 8.49 -9.87
C THR A 209 6.88 7.68 -8.77
N VAL A 210 7.28 7.87 -7.51
CA VAL A 210 6.64 7.18 -6.37
C VAL A 210 5.18 7.60 -6.23
N PHE A 211 4.87 8.87 -6.45
CA PHE A 211 3.50 9.37 -6.40
C PHE A 211 2.63 8.71 -7.47
N ARG A 212 3.07 8.73 -8.75
CA ARG A 212 2.34 8.08 -9.85
C ARG A 212 2.16 6.59 -9.62
N GLY A 213 3.22 5.91 -9.17
CA GLY A 213 3.18 4.49 -8.86
C GLY A 213 2.32 4.13 -7.66
N LEU A 214 1.84 5.09 -6.85
CA LEU A 214 0.96 4.81 -5.70
C LEU A 214 -0.47 5.31 -5.90
N GLN A 215 -0.70 6.25 -6.82
CA GLN A 215 -2.02 6.70 -7.17
C GLN A 215 -2.71 5.73 -8.13
N HIS A 216 -4.01 5.52 -7.94
CA HIS A 216 -4.84 4.88 -8.95
C HIS A 216 -5.41 5.95 -9.88
N THR A 217 -5.15 5.83 -11.17
CA THR A 217 -5.48 6.84 -12.20
C THR A 217 -6.97 6.91 -12.57
N SER A 218 -7.88 6.36 -11.75
CA SER A 218 -9.29 6.22 -12.15
C SER A 218 -10.33 6.59 -11.10
N GLU A 219 -10.00 7.39 -10.08
CA GLU A 219 -11.09 8.18 -9.47
C GLU A 219 -11.42 9.31 -10.45
N PRO A 220 -12.65 9.38 -11.00
CA PRO A 220 -13.09 10.64 -11.57
C PRO A 220 -13.02 11.67 -10.44
N GLU A 221 -12.39 12.83 -10.71
CA GLU A 221 -12.58 14.00 -9.87
C GLU A 221 -14.08 14.14 -9.63
N ASN A 222 -14.47 14.11 -8.36
CA ASN A 222 -15.84 14.33 -7.92
C ASN A 222 -16.16 15.81 -8.22
N THR A 223 -16.44 16.07 -9.49
CA THR A 223 -16.72 17.38 -10.06
C THR A 223 -18.20 17.64 -9.87
N GLU A 224 -18.68 17.60 -8.62
CA GLU A 224 -20.06 18.00 -8.30
C GLU A 224 -20.20 18.23 -6.79
N ARG A 225 -19.76 19.41 -6.35
CA ARG A 225 -20.34 20.14 -5.21
C ARG A 225 -20.06 21.63 -5.36
N LYS A 226 -20.50 22.18 -6.48
CA LYS A 226 -20.80 23.62 -6.63
C LYS A 226 -21.99 23.75 -7.57
N GLY A 227 -23.18 23.88 -6.99
CA GLY A 227 -24.38 24.23 -7.73
C GLY A 227 -25.67 23.69 -7.12
N SER A 228 -26.11 24.29 -6.01
CA SER A 228 -27.54 24.53 -5.73
C SER A 228 -27.65 25.34 -4.43
N GLU A 229 -27.61 26.66 -4.55
CA GLU A 229 -28.55 27.53 -3.84
C GLU A 229 -29.76 27.73 -4.75
#